data_AF-A0A7S0VY12-F1
#
_entry.id   AF-A0A7S0VY12-F1
#
_cell.length_a   1.000
_cell.length_b   1.000
_cell.length_c   1.000
_cell.angle_alpha   90.00
_cell.angle_beta   90.00
_cell.angle_gamma   90.00
#
_symmetry.space_group_name_H-M   'P 1'
#
loop_
_entity.id
_entity.type
_entity.pdbx_description
1 polymer ?
#
loop_
_entity_poly.entity_id
_entity_poly.type
_entity_poly.pdbx_seq_one_letter_code
_entity_poly.pdbx_strand_id
1 'polypeptide(L)'
;MEKSTTDLFWHLVEDKAGVKPATEPQIFTRVFTSKESHWERFRTVKGETGTIISDFTLSGEAFEEDLDPMAHVEIEPRCHPKVLHDTTLDLGWSVDAAAVKERVERGRKPPFEKGGEGKSYGRRAIARQFKTLDLSRERLRAAQVPFTLSGIDGGFAGAVPNLEDLSISGHKVQRVENLPPLVVNLNAHCNLIRSWPTLPNNQIRHLGLSGNLIESLAVSLPREAAAQLTRLFSLDLSSNRIPSLPSIDPLLYLPSLKQLLLQGNPMCLLPNYRRRVVSSLPGLDTFDGSQVLENERDTALAMKRERLPGETPTPA
;
A
#
# COMPACT_ATOMS: atom_id res chain seq x y z
N MET A 1 0.12 -17.31 15.32
CA MET A 1 -1.06 -16.49 15.62
C MET A 1 -1.26 -15.57 14.43
N GLU A 2 -2.47 -15.54 13.86
CA GLU A 2 -2.76 -14.68 12.70
C GLU A 2 -3.21 -13.30 13.18
N LYS A 3 -2.84 -12.26 12.44
CA LYS A 3 -3.31 -10.88 12.67
C LYS A 3 -3.80 -10.26 11.37
N SER A 4 -4.73 -9.32 11.49
CA SER A 4 -5.11 -8.43 10.40
C SER A 4 -3.90 -7.57 9.99
N THR A 5 -3.93 -7.01 8.78
CA THR A 5 -2.82 -6.18 8.29
C THR A 5 -2.75 -4.87 9.09
N THR A 6 -3.90 -4.27 9.41
CA THR A 6 -3.98 -3.09 10.28
C THR A 6 -3.40 -3.33 11.68
N ASP A 7 -3.78 -4.44 12.33
CA ASP A 7 -3.29 -4.74 13.68
C ASP A 7 -1.80 -5.05 13.69
N LEU A 8 -1.30 -5.71 12.64
CA LEU A 8 0.12 -5.98 12.49
C LEU A 8 0.91 -4.69 12.31
N PHE A 9 0.43 -3.79 11.46
CA PHE A 9 1.07 -2.48 11.25
C PHE A 9 1.16 -1.71 12.58
N TRP A 10 0.05 -1.57 13.31
CA TRP A 10 0.07 -0.85 14.58
C TRP A 10 0.91 -1.55 15.65
N HIS A 11 0.95 -2.89 15.66
CA HIS A 11 1.87 -3.62 16.52
C HIS A 11 3.34 -3.31 16.18
N LEU A 12 3.71 -3.22 14.90
CA LEU A 12 5.08 -2.84 14.51
C LEU A 12 5.41 -1.40 14.93
N VAL A 13 4.48 -0.47 14.75
CA VAL A 13 4.66 0.93 15.18
C VAL A 13 4.85 1.01 16.70
N GLU A 14 4.04 0.29 17.47
CA GLU A 14 4.06 0.31 18.94
C GLU A 14 5.27 -0.43 19.53
N ASP A 15 5.49 -1.68 19.10
CA ASP A 15 6.50 -2.59 19.65
C ASP A 15 7.88 -2.35 19.04
N LYS A 16 7.95 -2.14 17.71
CA LYS A 16 9.22 -2.07 16.97
C LYS A 16 9.70 -0.65 16.71
N ALA A 17 8.81 0.32 16.50
CA ALA A 17 9.23 1.73 16.46
C ALA A 17 9.19 2.42 17.83
N GLY A 18 8.61 1.77 18.85
CA GLY A 18 8.46 2.38 20.17
C GLY A 18 7.52 3.59 20.15
N VAL A 19 6.64 3.68 19.16
CA VAL A 19 5.70 4.80 19.05
C VAL A 19 4.36 4.32 19.60
N LYS A 20 4.11 4.60 20.88
CA LYS A 20 2.81 4.32 21.49
C LYS A 20 1.80 5.41 21.10
N PRO A 21 0.77 5.11 20.30
CA PRO A 21 -0.33 6.03 20.11
C PRO A 21 -1.03 6.24 21.45
N ALA A 22 -1.69 7.39 21.67
CA ALA A 22 -2.50 7.49 22.88
C ALA A 22 -3.63 6.49 22.82
N THR A 23 -3.70 5.68 23.86
CA THR A 23 -4.76 4.74 24.14
C THR A 23 -5.76 5.28 25.16
N GLU A 24 -5.48 6.43 25.78
CA GLU A 24 -6.32 7.08 26.78
C GLU A 24 -6.88 8.41 26.24
N PRO A 25 -8.13 8.77 26.60
CA PRO A 25 -8.69 10.08 26.29
C PRO A 25 -7.79 11.15 26.90
N GLN A 26 -7.21 11.98 26.05
CA GLN A 26 -6.32 13.04 26.51
C GLN A 26 -7.09 14.33 26.64
N ILE A 27 -7.09 14.87 27.86
CA ILE A 27 -7.56 16.23 28.12
C ILE A 27 -6.59 17.18 27.41
N PHE A 28 -7.04 17.78 26.32
CA PHE A 28 -6.31 18.88 25.70
C PHE A 28 -6.93 20.20 26.14
N THR A 29 -6.11 21.24 26.18
CA THR A 29 -6.57 22.62 26.36
C THR A 29 -5.99 23.42 25.21
N ARG A 30 -6.84 23.96 24.34
CA ARG A 30 -6.42 24.83 23.23
C ARG A 30 -6.93 26.23 23.49
N VAL A 31 -6.01 27.21 23.54
CA VAL A 31 -6.34 28.63 23.73
C VAL A 31 -6.32 29.30 22.38
N PHE A 32 -7.47 29.78 21.91
CA PHE A 32 -7.54 30.61 20.72
C PHE A 32 -7.46 32.08 21.14
N THR A 33 -6.56 32.83 20.52
CA THR A 33 -6.45 34.29 20.65
C THR A 33 -6.95 34.93 19.36
N SER A 34 -8.12 35.57 19.40
CA SER A 34 -8.54 36.49 18.33
C SER A 34 -8.04 37.89 18.67
N LYS A 35 -7.34 38.53 17.72
CA LYS A 35 -7.05 39.97 17.77
C LYS A 35 -8.12 40.69 16.96
N GLU A 36 -9.21 41.07 17.61
CA GLU A 36 -10.06 42.15 17.11
C GLU A 36 -9.76 43.43 17.89
N SER A 37 -9.96 44.56 17.23
CA SER A 37 -9.23 45.82 17.36
C SER A 37 -9.08 46.44 18.76
N HIS A 38 -9.72 45.92 19.81
CA HIS A 38 -9.61 46.48 21.17
C HIS A 38 -9.66 45.47 22.32
N TRP A 39 -9.70 44.15 22.09
CA TRP A 39 -9.80 43.15 23.17
C TRP A 39 -9.11 41.81 22.83
N GLU A 40 -8.47 41.18 23.82
CA GLU A 40 -7.96 39.81 23.70
C GLU A 40 -9.07 38.82 24.07
N ARG A 41 -9.61 38.11 23.07
CA ARG A 41 -10.57 37.02 23.31
C ARG A 41 -9.81 35.72 23.58
N PHE A 42 -10.03 35.11 24.74
CA PHE A 42 -9.49 33.79 25.08
C PHE A 42 -10.59 32.74 25.04
N ARG A 43 -10.49 31.76 24.13
CA ARG A 43 -11.37 30.58 24.14
C ARG A 43 -10.57 29.37 24.59
N THR A 44 -10.95 28.78 25.71
CA THR A 44 -10.32 27.57 26.27
C THR A 44 -11.17 26.36 25.92
N VAL A 45 -10.73 25.55 24.95
CA VAL A 45 -11.42 24.29 24.63
C VAL A 45 -10.82 23.17 25.45
N LYS A 46 -11.60 22.56 26.35
CA LYS A 46 -11.25 21.30 27.02
C LYS A 46 -12.00 20.15 26.37
N GLY A 47 -11.39 18.98 26.30
CA GLY A 47 -12.10 17.83 25.74
C GLY A 47 -11.31 16.55 25.88
N GLU A 48 -12.04 15.44 25.84
CA GLU A 48 -11.49 14.10 25.64
C GLU A 48 -11.43 13.84 24.13
N THR A 49 -10.53 12.98 23.66
CA THR A 49 -10.44 12.64 22.24
C THR A 49 -11.80 12.10 21.74
N GLY A 50 -12.50 12.87 20.90
CA GLY A 50 -13.83 12.53 20.39
C GLY A 50 -15.01 13.24 21.05
N THR A 51 -14.81 13.97 22.17
CA THR A 51 -15.86 14.74 22.85
C THR A 51 -15.33 16.11 23.26
N ILE A 52 -15.83 17.16 22.62
CA ILE A 52 -15.45 18.55 22.92
C ILE A 52 -16.39 19.08 24.01
N ILE A 53 -15.83 19.60 25.11
CA ILE A 53 -16.57 20.26 26.20
C ILE A 53 -16.13 21.73 26.21
N SER A 54 -16.95 22.64 25.69
CA SER A 54 -16.66 24.07 25.79
C SER A 54 -17.01 24.58 27.18
N ASP A 55 -16.00 24.84 28.02
CA ASP A 55 -16.15 25.71 29.19
C ASP A 55 -16.04 27.16 28.72
N PHE A 56 -17.16 27.80 28.41
CA PHE A 56 -17.19 29.24 28.13
C PHE A 56 -17.12 30.01 29.44
N THR A 57 -16.08 30.83 29.62
CA THR A 57 -16.11 31.94 30.57
C THR A 57 -16.18 33.22 29.75
N LEU A 58 -17.38 33.75 29.57
CA LEU A 58 -17.60 35.06 28.97
C LEU A 58 -17.15 36.10 29.99
N SER A 59 -16.20 36.97 29.63
CA SER A 59 -16.10 38.27 30.30
C SER A 59 -17.40 39.01 30.04
N GLY A 60 -17.94 39.72 31.04
CA GLY A 60 -19.35 40.09 31.20
C GLY A 60 -20.08 40.94 30.13
N GLU A 61 -19.59 41.00 28.89
CA GLU A 61 -20.16 41.79 27.79
C GLU A 61 -20.38 40.98 26.49
N ALA A 62 -20.18 39.66 26.46
CA ALA A 62 -20.33 38.84 25.26
C ALA A 62 -21.59 37.94 25.31
N PHE A 63 -22.34 37.87 24.20
CA PHE A 63 -23.53 37.05 24.05
C PHE A 63 -23.23 35.74 23.29
N GLU A 64 -24.02 34.69 23.56
CA GLU A 64 -23.83 33.34 23.00
C GLU A 64 -24.00 33.29 21.47
N GLU A 65 -24.72 34.28 20.91
CA GLU A 65 -25.02 34.42 19.47
C GLU A 65 -23.81 34.91 18.63
N ASP A 66 -22.78 35.45 19.27
CA ASP A 66 -21.54 35.93 18.61
C ASP A 66 -20.53 34.80 18.31
N LEU A 67 -20.87 33.56 18.67
CA LEU A 67 -19.97 32.40 18.56
C LEU A 67 -20.23 31.65 17.24
N ASP A 68 -19.23 31.59 16.35
CA ASP A 68 -19.29 30.75 15.14
C ASP A 68 -19.67 29.29 15.50
N PRO A 69 -20.62 28.67 14.78
CA PRO A 69 -21.00 27.27 15.00
C PRO A 69 -19.80 26.35 14.76
N MET A 70 -19.58 25.41 15.69
CA MET A 70 -18.45 24.49 15.71
C MET A 70 -18.26 23.78 14.36
N ALA A 71 -17.17 24.08 13.67
CA ALA A 71 -16.59 23.13 12.74
C ALA A 71 -16.14 21.90 13.57
N HIS A 72 -16.63 20.71 13.24
CA HIS A 72 -16.19 19.46 13.87
C HIS A 72 -14.66 19.35 13.81
N VAL A 73 -13.98 19.55 14.95
CA VAL A 73 -12.53 19.33 15.06
C VAL A 73 -12.34 17.88 15.50
N GLU A 74 -11.90 17.02 14.59
CA GLU A 74 -11.37 15.71 14.93
C GLU A 74 -10.06 15.91 15.73
N ILE A 75 -10.02 15.44 16.98
CA ILE A 75 -8.87 15.61 17.86
C ILE A 75 -8.22 14.25 18.09
N GLU A 76 -7.06 14.06 17.47
CA GLU A 76 -6.35 12.80 17.50
C GLU A 76 -5.55 12.60 18.82
N PRO A 77 -5.48 11.35 19.30
CA PRO A 77 -4.78 11.01 20.55
C PRO A 77 -3.28 11.36 20.57
N ARG A 78 -2.72 11.90 21.68
CA ARG A 78 -1.27 12.21 21.83
C ARG A 78 -0.38 11.06 22.32
N CYS A 79 0.79 10.84 21.74
CA CYS A 79 1.70 9.76 22.16
C CYS A 79 2.22 9.85 23.63
N HIS A 80 2.40 8.71 24.32
CA HIS A 80 2.82 8.64 25.73
C HIS A 80 4.32 8.98 25.94
N PRO A 81 4.72 9.70 27.01
CA PRO A 81 6.07 10.24 27.24
C PRO A 81 7.20 9.23 27.58
N LYS A 82 6.96 7.91 27.61
CA LYS A 82 7.90 6.95 28.23
C LYS A 82 8.72 6.07 27.29
N VAL A 83 8.64 6.23 25.97
CA VAL A 83 9.42 5.36 25.08
C VAL A 83 10.82 5.91 24.85
N LEU A 84 11.78 5.03 25.15
CA LEU A 84 13.20 5.22 25.40
C LEU A 84 14.01 5.39 24.11
N HIS A 85 15.18 6.01 24.27
CA HIS A 85 16.31 6.09 23.34
C HIS A 85 16.93 4.72 23.01
N ASP A 86 16.09 3.72 22.71
CA ASP A 86 16.57 2.37 22.41
C ASP A 86 17.07 2.32 20.96
N THR A 87 18.39 2.23 20.80
CA THR A 87 19.09 2.11 19.51
C THR A 87 19.06 0.68 18.97
N THR A 88 18.50 -0.28 19.71
CA THR A 88 18.39 -1.70 19.32
C THR A 88 17.09 -2.05 18.59
N LEU A 89 16.22 -1.05 18.35
CA LEU A 89 14.93 -1.25 17.70
C LEU A 89 15.08 -1.61 16.20
N ASP A 90 14.46 -2.73 15.79
CA ASP A 90 14.43 -3.15 14.39
C ASP A 90 13.40 -2.33 13.60
N LEU A 91 13.91 -1.49 12.71
CA LEU A 91 13.14 -0.63 11.81
C LEU A 91 13.23 -1.10 10.36
N GLY A 92 13.78 -2.27 10.09
CA GLY A 92 13.96 -2.78 8.73
C GLY A 92 12.66 -3.09 7.98
N TRP A 93 11.52 -3.06 8.68
CA TRP A 93 10.18 -3.23 8.11
C TRP A 93 9.65 -1.98 7.41
N SER A 94 10.28 -0.80 7.59
CA SER A 94 9.98 0.41 6.81
C SER A 94 11.12 1.42 6.95
N VAL A 95 11.61 1.96 5.82
CA VAL A 95 12.63 3.02 5.88
C VAL A 95 12.10 4.30 6.51
N ASP A 96 10.77 4.49 6.45
CA ASP A 96 10.09 5.66 7.01
C ASP A 96 10.01 5.60 8.55
N ALA A 97 10.08 4.39 9.14
CA ALA A 97 9.92 4.19 10.58
C ALA A 97 10.99 4.95 11.40
N ALA A 98 12.23 5.01 10.91
CA ALA A 98 13.31 5.76 11.55
C ALA A 98 13.04 7.28 11.56
N ALA A 99 12.57 7.83 10.44
CA ALA A 99 12.22 9.23 10.34
C ALA A 99 11.01 9.59 11.22
N VAL A 100 10.02 8.70 11.31
CA VAL A 100 8.87 8.86 12.22
C VAL A 100 9.35 8.91 13.67
N LYS A 101 10.18 7.96 14.09
CA LYS A 101 10.74 7.91 15.44
C LYS A 101 11.50 9.20 15.78
N GLU A 102 12.42 9.62 14.91
CA GLU A 102 13.22 10.84 15.11
C GLU A 102 12.34 12.10 15.24
N ARG A 103 11.29 12.23 14.42
CA ARG A 103 10.33 13.35 14.48
C ARG A 103 9.50 13.35 15.76
N VAL A 104 9.08 12.17 16.22
CA VAL A 104 8.36 12.00 17.49
C VAL A 104 9.28 12.35 18.67
N GLU A 105 10.54 11.92 18.63
CA GLU A 105 11.56 12.24 19.64
C GLU A 105 11.88 13.75 19.68
N ARG A 106 12.14 14.38 18.53
CA ARG A 106 12.38 15.84 18.44
C ARG A 106 11.16 16.69 18.84
N GLY A 107 9.95 16.14 18.72
CA GLY A 107 8.71 16.77 19.18
C GLY A 107 8.58 16.86 20.70
N ARG A 108 9.39 16.09 21.45
CA ARG A 108 9.59 16.23 22.90
C ARG A 108 10.64 17.32 23.12
N LYS A 109 10.25 18.53 23.52
CA LYS A 109 11.21 19.55 23.96
C LYS A 109 12.16 19.01 25.05
N PRO A 110 13.42 19.46 25.11
CA PRO A 110 14.31 19.14 26.23
C PRO A 110 13.73 19.68 27.56
N PRO A 111 14.12 19.12 28.72
CA PRO A 111 13.41 19.32 30.00
C PRO A 111 13.37 20.75 30.53
N PHE A 112 14.10 21.70 29.92
CA PHE A 112 14.34 23.02 30.50
C PHE A 112 13.72 24.21 29.76
N GLU A 113 12.98 24.01 28.66
CA GLU A 113 12.28 25.13 28.01
C GLU A 113 10.81 25.19 28.44
N LYS A 114 10.53 26.06 29.43
CA LYS A 114 9.18 26.48 29.78
C LYS A 114 8.47 27.07 28.54
N GLY A 115 7.35 26.46 28.14
CA GLY A 115 6.33 27.14 27.33
C GLY A 115 6.15 26.72 25.87
N GLY A 116 6.63 25.56 25.43
CA GLY A 116 6.25 25.03 24.11
C GLY A 116 5.27 23.87 24.20
N GLU A 117 4.13 23.96 23.52
CA GLU A 117 3.24 22.83 23.28
C GLU A 117 4.05 21.69 22.62
N GLY A 118 4.27 20.59 23.33
CA GLY A 118 4.88 19.40 22.74
C GLY A 118 4.07 18.96 21.52
N LYS A 119 4.73 18.71 20.38
CA LYS A 119 4.03 18.27 19.17
C LYS A 119 3.52 16.86 19.40
N SER A 120 2.20 16.74 19.58
CA SER A 120 1.50 15.47 19.59
C SER A 120 1.42 14.90 18.18
N TYR A 121 1.80 13.64 18.01
CA TYR A 121 1.52 12.87 16.79
C TYR A 121 0.36 11.91 17.05
N GLY A 122 -0.76 12.14 16.38
CA GLY A 122 -1.89 11.21 16.36
C GLY A 122 -1.67 10.01 15.44
N ARG A 123 -2.52 8.98 15.56
CA ARG A 123 -2.46 7.79 14.68
C ARG A 123 -2.50 8.19 13.20
N ARG A 124 -3.32 9.17 12.80
CA ARG A 124 -3.40 9.59 11.40
C ARG A 124 -2.14 10.35 10.96
N ALA A 125 -1.58 11.17 11.85
CA ALA A 125 -0.35 11.89 11.58
C ALA A 125 0.83 10.93 11.34
N ILE A 126 0.91 9.85 12.13
CA ILE A 126 1.90 8.77 11.98
C ILE A 126 1.63 7.96 10.71
N ALA A 127 0.39 7.52 10.50
CA ALA A 127 -0.07 6.76 9.34
C ALA A 127 0.35 7.38 8.00
N ARG A 128 0.23 8.70 7.88
CA ARG A 128 0.57 9.45 6.66
C ARG A 128 2.06 9.51 6.33
N GLN A 129 2.94 9.10 7.25
CA GLN A 129 4.39 9.16 7.04
C GLN A 129 4.94 7.93 6.31
N PHE A 130 4.20 6.82 6.31
CA PHE A 130 4.66 5.56 5.73
C PHE A 130 4.38 5.51 4.23
N LYS A 131 5.45 5.49 3.44
CA LYS A 131 5.42 5.26 1.99
C LYS A 131 5.83 3.84 1.65
N THR A 132 6.66 3.23 2.49
CA THR A 132 7.18 1.88 2.29
C THR A 132 6.83 0.98 3.46
N LEU A 133 6.46 -0.26 3.17
CA LEU A 133 6.18 -1.24 4.21
C LEU A 133 6.55 -2.66 3.74
N ASP A 134 7.50 -3.27 4.44
CA ASP A 134 7.89 -4.66 4.27
C ASP A 134 7.28 -5.51 5.39
N LEU A 135 6.09 -6.04 5.12
CA LEU A 135 5.41 -7.01 5.96
C LEU A 135 5.71 -8.45 5.52
N SER A 136 6.77 -8.70 4.75
CA SER A 136 7.10 -10.07 4.35
C SER A 136 7.35 -10.97 5.56
N ARG A 137 7.03 -12.26 5.42
CA ARG A 137 7.23 -13.21 6.51
C ARG A 137 8.71 -13.36 6.89
N GLU A 138 9.61 -13.19 5.93
CA GLU A 138 11.06 -13.15 6.17
C GLU A 138 11.42 -11.97 7.08
N ARG A 139 10.98 -10.76 6.73
CA ARG A 139 11.22 -9.55 7.53
C ARG A 139 10.66 -9.67 8.94
N LEU A 140 9.41 -10.13 9.06
CA LEU A 140 8.77 -10.31 10.36
C LEU A 140 9.50 -11.34 11.22
N ARG A 141 10.03 -12.42 10.64
CA ARG A 141 10.85 -13.39 11.38
C ARG A 141 12.17 -12.77 11.85
N ALA A 142 12.84 -11.99 11.01
CA ALA A 142 14.06 -11.27 11.39
C ALA A 142 13.80 -10.31 12.57
N ALA A 143 12.66 -9.63 12.55
CA ALA A 143 12.19 -8.75 13.63
C ALA A 143 11.62 -9.49 14.86
N GLN A 144 11.70 -10.83 14.89
CA GLN A 144 11.14 -11.69 15.94
C GLN A 144 9.63 -11.46 16.19
N VAL A 145 8.88 -11.14 15.13
CA VAL A 145 7.44 -10.94 15.15
C VAL A 145 6.73 -12.26 14.80
N PRO A 146 6.05 -12.92 15.77
CA PRO A 146 5.51 -14.27 15.58
C PRO A 146 4.20 -14.31 14.76
N PHE A 147 3.75 -13.17 14.23
CA PHE A 147 2.46 -13.04 13.54
C PHE A 147 2.55 -13.31 12.04
N THR A 148 1.52 -13.97 11.52
CA THR A 148 1.29 -14.17 10.08
C THR A 148 0.08 -13.36 9.64
N LEU A 149 0.10 -12.86 8.40
CA LEU A 149 -1.05 -12.19 7.81
C LEU A 149 -2.07 -13.24 7.35
N SER A 150 -3.33 -13.05 7.76
CA SER A 150 -4.47 -13.81 7.22
C SER A 150 -4.96 -13.21 5.89
N GLY A 151 -4.82 -11.90 5.72
CA GLY A 151 -5.24 -11.15 4.54
C GLY A 151 -5.18 -9.64 4.80
N ILE A 152 -5.58 -8.86 3.79
CA ILE A 152 -5.62 -7.40 3.85
C ILE A 152 -7.03 -6.95 4.23
N ASP A 153 -7.17 -6.43 5.44
CA ASP A 153 -8.43 -5.97 6.00
C ASP A 153 -8.81 -4.57 5.52
N GLY A 154 -10.11 -4.24 5.56
CA GLY A 154 -10.63 -2.95 5.06
C GLY A 154 -10.08 -1.70 5.77
N GLY A 155 -9.58 -1.85 7.00
CA GLY A 155 -8.96 -0.77 7.75
C GLY A 155 -7.57 -0.36 7.25
N PHE A 156 -6.92 -1.23 6.47
CA PHE A 156 -5.50 -1.07 6.14
C PHE A 156 -5.25 0.16 5.25
N ALA A 157 -6.12 0.40 4.26
CA ALA A 157 -6.04 1.58 3.41
C ALA A 157 -6.15 2.90 4.21
N GLY A 158 -6.91 2.92 5.31
CA GLY A 158 -6.99 4.07 6.21
C GLY A 158 -5.80 4.19 7.15
N ALA A 159 -5.17 3.07 7.52
CA ALA A 159 -4.02 3.02 8.41
C ALA A 159 -2.72 3.48 7.74
N VAL A 160 -2.58 3.33 6.42
CA VAL A 160 -1.40 3.76 5.65
C VAL A 160 -1.83 4.36 4.29
N PRO A 161 -2.49 5.53 4.29
CA PRO A 161 -3.11 6.09 3.09
C PRO A 161 -2.09 6.56 2.03
N ASN A 162 -0.85 6.81 2.45
CA ASN A 162 0.24 7.30 1.60
C ASN A 162 1.21 6.19 1.17
N LEU A 163 0.83 4.92 1.35
CA LEU A 163 1.69 3.80 1.02
C LEU A 163 1.87 3.68 -0.49
N GLU A 164 3.12 3.61 -0.93
CA GLU A 164 3.55 3.45 -2.33
C GLU A 164 4.14 2.06 -2.58
N ASP A 165 4.94 1.54 -1.63
CA ASP A 165 5.62 0.25 -1.73
C ASP A 165 5.17 -0.70 -0.63
N LEU A 166 4.63 -1.87 -1.01
CA LEU A 166 4.14 -2.88 -0.08
C LEU A 166 4.71 -4.26 -0.41
N SER A 167 5.26 -4.93 0.60
CA SER A 167 5.55 -6.37 0.56
C SER A 167 4.71 -7.12 1.58
N ILE A 168 3.97 -8.12 1.12
CA ILE A 168 3.20 -9.08 1.93
C ILE A 168 3.59 -10.52 1.58
N SER A 169 4.85 -10.72 1.17
CA SER A 169 5.34 -12.01 0.67
C SER A 169 5.50 -13.06 1.77
N GLY A 170 5.30 -14.34 1.43
CA GLY A 170 5.59 -15.48 2.30
C GLY A 170 4.55 -15.77 3.38
N HIS A 171 3.31 -15.30 3.21
CA HIS A 171 2.19 -15.56 4.11
C HIS A 171 1.26 -16.65 3.54
N LYS A 172 0.01 -16.69 4.01
CA LYS A 172 -1.03 -17.60 3.52
C LYS A 172 -2.19 -16.82 2.87
N VAL A 173 -1.88 -15.65 2.32
CA VAL A 173 -2.89 -14.76 1.74
C VAL A 173 -3.50 -15.43 0.50
N GLN A 174 -4.82 -15.54 0.46
CA GLN A 174 -5.53 -16.17 -0.66
C GLN A 174 -6.08 -15.16 -1.67
N ARG A 175 -6.33 -13.93 -1.22
CA ARG A 175 -6.85 -12.83 -2.03
C ARG A 175 -6.16 -11.53 -1.63
N VAL A 176 -5.88 -10.72 -2.64
CA VAL A 176 -5.36 -9.36 -2.46
C VAL A 176 -6.48 -8.40 -2.79
N GLU A 177 -6.97 -7.72 -1.76
CA GLU A 177 -8.05 -6.75 -1.80
C GLU A 177 -7.76 -5.64 -0.78
N ASN A 178 -8.57 -4.58 -0.73
CA ASN A 178 -8.42 -3.49 0.25
C ASN A 178 -7.03 -2.83 0.30
N LEU A 179 -6.30 -2.83 -0.83
CA LEU A 179 -5.02 -2.16 -0.92
C LEU A 179 -5.18 -0.64 -0.74
N PRO A 180 -4.19 0.05 -0.12
CA PRO A 180 -4.17 1.50 -0.09
C PRO A 180 -4.15 2.09 -1.52
N PRO A 181 -4.80 3.24 -1.74
CA PRO A 181 -5.00 3.78 -3.09
C PRO A 181 -3.70 4.25 -3.75
N LEU A 182 -2.65 4.58 -3.00
CA LEU A 182 -1.41 5.10 -3.61
C LEU A 182 -0.37 4.03 -3.90
N VAL A 183 -0.68 2.73 -3.70
CA VAL A 183 0.29 1.66 -3.93
C VAL A 183 0.67 1.59 -5.40
N VAL A 184 1.97 1.67 -5.64
CA VAL A 184 2.62 1.62 -6.94
C VAL A 184 3.34 0.28 -7.13
N ASN A 185 3.97 -0.25 -6.08
CA ASN A 185 4.68 -1.51 -6.14
C ASN A 185 4.15 -2.47 -5.08
N LEU A 186 3.75 -3.67 -5.52
CA LEU A 186 3.24 -4.72 -4.64
C LEU A 186 4.03 -6.01 -4.84
N ASN A 187 4.64 -6.50 -3.77
CA ASN A 187 5.24 -7.83 -3.71
C ASN A 187 4.37 -8.74 -2.84
N ALA A 188 3.72 -9.72 -3.46
CA ALA A 188 2.86 -10.71 -2.81
C ALA A 188 3.30 -12.15 -3.15
N HIS A 189 4.61 -12.34 -3.24
CA HIS A 189 5.24 -13.62 -3.58
C HIS A 189 4.96 -14.69 -2.53
N CYS A 190 4.99 -15.97 -2.92
CA CYS A 190 4.91 -17.12 -2.01
C CYS A 190 3.68 -17.07 -1.09
N ASN A 191 2.50 -16.85 -1.67
CA ASN A 191 1.21 -16.84 -1.00
C ASN A 191 0.31 -17.94 -1.59
N LEU A 192 -1.00 -17.89 -1.33
CA LEU A 192 -2.00 -18.85 -1.82
C LEU A 192 -2.98 -18.19 -2.80
N ILE A 193 -2.54 -17.16 -3.52
CA ILE A 193 -3.38 -16.36 -4.42
C ILE A 193 -3.74 -17.18 -5.66
N ARG A 194 -5.02 -17.17 -6.05
CA ARG A 194 -5.52 -17.93 -7.21
C ARG A 194 -6.02 -17.07 -8.36
N SER A 195 -6.27 -15.79 -8.09
CA SER A 195 -6.90 -14.85 -9.01
C SER A 195 -6.14 -13.54 -9.05
N TRP A 196 -6.36 -12.76 -10.09
CA TRP A 196 -5.87 -11.39 -10.20
C TRP A 196 -6.27 -10.55 -8.95
N PRO A 197 -5.38 -9.68 -8.43
CA PRO A 197 -5.69 -8.79 -7.31
C PRO A 197 -6.81 -7.78 -7.60
N THR A 198 -7.62 -7.47 -6.60
CA THR A 198 -8.56 -6.35 -6.66
C THR A 198 -7.80 -5.05 -6.39
N LEU A 199 -7.41 -4.37 -7.47
CA LEU A 199 -6.65 -3.12 -7.39
C LEU A 199 -7.60 -1.93 -7.16
N PRO A 200 -7.26 -0.99 -6.26
CA PRO A 200 -8.11 0.15 -5.94
C PRO A 200 -8.14 1.19 -7.07
N ASN A 201 -7.08 1.25 -7.88
CA ASN A 201 -6.95 2.12 -9.04
C ASN A 201 -5.79 1.67 -9.96
N ASN A 202 -5.51 2.47 -10.98
CA ASN A 202 -4.54 2.17 -12.03
C ASN A 202 -3.13 2.74 -11.76
N GLN A 203 -2.69 2.77 -10.48
CA GLN A 203 -1.38 3.31 -10.09
C GLN A 203 -0.25 2.28 -10.10
N ILE A 204 -0.58 0.99 -9.98
CA ILE A 204 0.40 -0.09 -9.90
C ILE A 204 1.32 -0.08 -11.13
N ARG A 205 2.62 -0.03 -10.88
CA ARG A 205 3.70 -0.18 -11.87
C ARG A 205 4.35 -1.55 -11.82
N HIS A 206 4.54 -2.10 -10.61
CA HIS A 206 5.12 -3.41 -10.40
C HIS A 206 4.20 -4.30 -9.58
N LEU A 207 3.97 -5.52 -10.07
CA LEU A 207 3.18 -6.53 -9.38
C LEU A 207 3.92 -7.86 -9.33
N GLY A 208 4.36 -8.23 -8.13
CA GLY A 208 5.03 -9.49 -7.82
C GLY A 208 4.06 -10.54 -7.29
N LEU A 209 3.80 -11.58 -8.09
CA LEU A 209 2.88 -12.68 -7.76
C LEU A 209 3.54 -14.07 -7.91
N SER A 210 4.87 -14.15 -7.92
CA SER A 210 5.57 -15.45 -8.00
C SER A 210 5.19 -16.40 -6.86
N GLY A 211 5.21 -17.70 -7.13
CA GLY A 211 5.04 -18.72 -6.08
C GLY A 211 3.62 -18.77 -5.51
N ASN A 212 2.62 -18.45 -6.34
CA ASN A 212 1.20 -18.50 -5.99
C ASN A 212 0.50 -19.67 -6.71
N LEU A 213 -0.83 -19.67 -6.70
CA LEU A 213 -1.69 -20.74 -7.24
C LEU A 213 -2.53 -20.25 -8.43
N ILE A 214 -2.03 -19.26 -9.19
CA ILE A 214 -2.76 -18.71 -10.34
C ILE A 214 -2.72 -19.71 -11.49
N GLU A 215 -3.89 -20.11 -11.96
CA GLU A 215 -4.05 -21.04 -13.08
C GLU A 215 -4.47 -20.34 -14.38
N SER A 216 -5.22 -19.24 -14.26
CA SER A 216 -5.68 -18.47 -15.41
C SER A 216 -6.03 -17.05 -15.03
N LEU A 217 -5.53 -16.09 -15.81
CA LEU A 217 -5.94 -14.70 -15.74
C LEU A 217 -7.25 -14.44 -16.48
N ALA A 218 -7.58 -15.25 -17.49
CA ALA A 218 -8.76 -15.05 -18.34
C ALA A 218 -10.07 -14.98 -17.55
N VAL A 219 -10.13 -15.65 -16.40
CA VAL A 219 -11.31 -15.66 -15.52
C VAL A 219 -11.32 -14.48 -14.56
N SER A 220 -10.15 -14.07 -14.05
CA SER A 220 -10.05 -13.08 -12.97
C SER A 220 -9.68 -11.67 -13.40
N LEU A 221 -9.16 -11.48 -14.61
CA LEU A 221 -8.80 -10.19 -15.18
C LEU A 221 -9.58 -9.96 -16.48
N PRO A 222 -10.76 -9.32 -16.41
CA PRO A 222 -11.53 -8.95 -17.58
C PRO A 222 -10.74 -8.01 -18.50
N ARG A 223 -11.05 -8.04 -19.79
CA ARG A 223 -10.37 -7.23 -20.81
C ARG A 223 -10.45 -5.73 -20.51
N GLU A 224 -11.61 -5.25 -20.10
CA GLU A 224 -11.87 -3.84 -19.82
C GLU A 224 -11.03 -3.37 -18.63
N ALA A 225 -10.92 -4.21 -17.60
CA ALA A 225 -10.07 -3.94 -16.44
C ALA A 225 -8.58 -3.96 -16.82
N ALA A 226 -8.14 -4.92 -17.63
CA ALA A 226 -6.76 -4.98 -18.13
C ALA A 226 -6.39 -3.72 -18.92
N ALA A 227 -7.26 -3.25 -19.81
CA ALA A 227 -7.04 -2.05 -20.62
C ALA A 227 -6.86 -0.77 -19.79
N GLN A 228 -7.40 -0.75 -18.56
CA GLN A 228 -7.28 0.39 -17.65
C GLN A 228 -5.93 0.44 -16.93
N LEU A 229 -5.17 -0.67 -16.88
CA LEU A 229 -3.87 -0.78 -16.20
C LEU A 229 -2.73 -0.12 -17.00
N THR A 230 -2.89 1.17 -17.27
CA THR A 230 -2.00 2.01 -18.09
C THR A 230 -0.63 2.27 -17.49
N ARG A 231 -0.42 1.93 -16.21
CA ARG A 231 0.86 2.14 -15.51
C ARG A 231 1.60 0.84 -15.22
N LEU A 232 0.96 -0.32 -15.38
CA LEU A 232 1.58 -1.61 -15.07
C LEU A 232 2.68 -1.90 -16.08
N PHE A 233 3.91 -1.84 -15.60
CA PHE A 233 5.13 -1.97 -16.40
C PHE A 233 5.79 -3.34 -16.23
N SER A 234 5.74 -3.86 -15.00
CA SER A 234 6.45 -5.08 -14.60
C SER A 234 5.51 -6.03 -13.87
N LEU A 235 5.45 -7.28 -14.34
CA LEU A 235 4.59 -8.32 -13.81
C LEU A 235 5.38 -9.63 -13.64
N ASP A 236 5.40 -10.15 -12.43
CA ASP A 236 6.02 -11.43 -12.12
C ASP A 236 4.94 -12.46 -11.76
N LEU A 237 4.76 -13.42 -12.65
CA LEU A 237 3.85 -14.56 -12.51
C LEU A 237 4.61 -15.89 -12.47
N SER A 238 5.92 -15.85 -12.20
CA SER A 238 6.74 -17.07 -12.15
C SER A 238 6.25 -18.06 -11.08
N SER A 239 6.60 -19.33 -11.20
CA SER A 239 6.26 -20.38 -10.23
C SER A 239 4.78 -20.42 -9.83
N ASN A 240 3.88 -20.22 -10.80
CA ASN A 240 2.43 -20.37 -10.65
C ASN A 240 1.98 -21.68 -11.33
N ARG A 241 0.66 -21.82 -11.57
CA ARG A 241 0.05 -23.03 -12.14
C ARG A 241 -0.54 -22.79 -13.53
N ILE A 242 0.02 -21.86 -14.29
CA ILE A 242 -0.51 -21.45 -15.60
C ILE A 242 -0.22 -22.54 -16.65
N PRO A 243 -1.24 -23.25 -17.17
CA PRO A 243 -1.02 -24.44 -18.00
C PRO A 243 -0.82 -24.12 -19.49
N SER A 244 -1.26 -22.94 -19.96
CA SER A 244 -1.38 -22.67 -21.39
C SER A 244 -1.28 -21.19 -21.74
N LEU A 245 -1.14 -20.88 -23.04
CA LEU A 245 -1.13 -19.48 -23.53
C LEU A 245 -2.48 -18.78 -23.38
N PRO A 246 -3.65 -19.40 -23.67
CA PRO A 246 -4.95 -18.75 -23.45
C PRO A 246 -5.16 -18.29 -22.00
N SER A 247 -4.56 -18.97 -21.03
CA SER A 247 -4.61 -18.60 -19.62
C SER A 247 -4.01 -17.21 -19.33
N ILE A 248 -3.19 -16.66 -20.23
CA ILE A 248 -2.58 -15.33 -20.11
C ILE A 248 -3.08 -14.32 -21.16
N ASP A 249 -4.13 -14.63 -21.91
CA ASP A 249 -4.68 -13.74 -22.93
C ASP A 249 -5.00 -12.32 -22.42
N PRO A 250 -5.48 -12.10 -21.17
CA PRO A 250 -5.68 -10.75 -20.67
C PRO A 250 -4.45 -9.85 -20.70
N LEU A 251 -3.23 -10.43 -20.68
CA LEU A 251 -1.99 -9.67 -20.78
C LEU A 251 -1.86 -8.93 -22.12
N LEU A 252 -2.55 -9.38 -23.17
CA LEU A 252 -2.62 -8.73 -24.49
C LEU A 252 -3.17 -7.30 -24.40
N TYR A 253 -3.97 -7.03 -23.37
CA TYR A 253 -4.67 -5.75 -23.20
C TYR A 253 -3.98 -4.82 -22.20
N LEU A 254 -2.81 -5.19 -21.69
CA LEU A 254 -2.01 -4.33 -20.81
C LEU A 254 -1.16 -3.40 -21.66
N PRO A 255 -1.48 -2.10 -21.78
CA PRO A 255 -0.89 -1.22 -22.78
C PRO A 255 0.58 -0.85 -22.50
N SER A 256 1.00 -0.93 -21.23
CA SER A 256 2.32 -0.48 -20.76
C SER A 256 3.20 -1.62 -20.26
N LEU A 257 2.76 -2.89 -20.38
CA LEU A 257 3.51 -4.02 -19.87
C LEU A 257 4.79 -4.25 -20.69
N LYS A 258 5.95 -4.15 -20.05
CA LYS A 258 7.26 -4.30 -20.68
C LYS A 258 8.09 -5.44 -20.13
N GLN A 259 7.88 -5.80 -18.87
CA GLN A 259 8.62 -6.86 -18.19
C GLN A 259 7.67 -7.95 -17.70
N LEU A 260 7.92 -9.18 -18.14
CA LEU A 260 7.10 -10.33 -17.76
C LEU A 260 7.99 -11.52 -17.36
N LEU A 261 7.67 -12.11 -16.21
CA LEU A 261 8.25 -13.39 -15.77
C LEU A 261 7.15 -14.45 -15.67
N LEU A 262 7.36 -15.57 -16.35
CA LEU A 262 6.45 -16.73 -16.37
C LEU A 262 7.20 -18.06 -16.11
N GLN A 263 8.52 -18.03 -15.93
CA GLN A 263 9.31 -19.22 -15.56
C GLN A 263 8.68 -20.03 -14.43
N GLY A 264 8.82 -21.36 -14.46
CA GLY A 264 8.29 -22.24 -13.40
C GLY A 264 6.79 -22.52 -13.50
N ASN A 265 6.12 -22.08 -14.57
CA ASN A 265 4.74 -22.49 -14.88
C ASN A 265 4.72 -23.72 -15.81
N PRO A 266 3.66 -24.57 -15.77
CA PRO A 266 3.56 -25.72 -16.67
C PRO A 266 3.64 -25.37 -18.16
N MET A 267 3.15 -24.19 -18.57
CA MET A 267 3.24 -23.72 -19.95
C MET A 267 4.68 -23.58 -20.48
N CYS A 268 5.69 -23.48 -19.61
CA CYS A 268 7.10 -23.38 -20.00
C CYS A 268 7.59 -24.64 -20.74
N LEU A 269 6.88 -25.77 -20.60
CA LEU A 269 7.18 -27.03 -21.29
C LEU A 269 6.68 -27.05 -22.75
N LEU A 270 5.94 -26.04 -23.19
CA LEU A 270 5.42 -25.98 -24.55
C LEU A 270 6.56 -25.82 -25.57
N PRO A 271 6.47 -26.50 -26.73
CA PRO A 271 7.46 -26.31 -27.80
C PRO A 271 7.42 -24.88 -28.30
N ASN A 272 8.60 -24.26 -28.43
CA ASN A 272 8.77 -22.85 -28.80
C ASN A 272 8.10 -21.88 -27.82
N TYR A 273 8.01 -22.23 -26.53
CA TYR A 273 7.37 -21.43 -25.47
C TYR A 273 7.69 -19.93 -25.55
N ARG A 274 8.98 -19.58 -25.53
CA ARG A 274 9.43 -18.18 -25.61
C ARG A 274 8.90 -17.48 -26.84
N ARG A 275 9.11 -18.07 -28.02
CA ARG A 275 8.67 -17.51 -29.30
C ARG A 275 7.15 -17.32 -29.32
N ARG A 276 6.39 -18.27 -28.78
CA ARG A 276 4.93 -18.17 -28.70
C ARG A 276 4.48 -17.00 -27.81
N VAL A 277 5.06 -16.86 -26.61
CA VAL A 277 4.73 -15.75 -25.70
C VAL A 277 5.09 -14.40 -26.31
N VAL A 278 6.33 -14.25 -26.81
CA VAL A 278 6.80 -13.02 -27.47
C VAL A 278 5.92 -12.66 -28.67
N SER A 279 5.45 -13.66 -29.43
CA SER A 279 4.55 -13.42 -30.57
C SER A 279 3.14 -12.97 -30.17
N SER A 280 2.66 -13.42 -29.02
CA SER A 280 1.39 -12.97 -28.46
C SER A 280 1.52 -11.57 -27.87
N LEU A 281 2.65 -11.26 -27.21
CA LEU A 281 2.88 -10.03 -26.46
C LEU A 281 4.04 -9.22 -27.06
N PRO A 282 3.88 -8.62 -28.26
CA PRO A 282 4.97 -7.94 -28.96
C PRO A 282 5.46 -6.67 -28.25
N GLY A 283 4.69 -6.13 -27.30
CA GLY A 283 5.05 -4.95 -26.52
C GLY A 283 6.15 -5.18 -25.48
N LEU A 284 6.52 -6.43 -25.20
CA LEU A 284 7.53 -6.78 -24.18
C LEU A 284 8.94 -6.37 -24.60
N ASP A 285 9.68 -5.83 -23.64
CA ASP A 285 11.10 -5.50 -23.76
C ASP A 285 11.98 -6.54 -23.04
N THR A 286 11.46 -7.13 -21.95
CA THR A 286 12.14 -8.20 -21.21
C THR A 286 11.17 -9.33 -20.90
N PHE A 287 11.60 -10.56 -21.18
CA PHE A 287 10.83 -11.76 -20.91
C PHE A 287 11.72 -12.82 -20.25
N ASP A 288 11.27 -13.35 -19.12
CA ASP A 288 11.98 -14.41 -18.36
C ASP A 288 13.45 -14.06 -18.08
N GLY A 289 13.70 -12.82 -17.66
CA GLY A 289 15.03 -12.32 -17.29
C GLY A 289 15.96 -12.00 -18.46
N SER A 290 15.50 -12.11 -19.70
CA SER A 290 16.29 -11.79 -20.90
C SER A 290 15.59 -10.79 -21.80
N GLN A 291 16.38 -9.92 -22.43
CA GLN A 291 15.86 -8.93 -23.36
C GLN A 291 15.20 -9.61 -24.57
N VAL A 292 14.08 -9.06 -25.04
CA VAL A 292 13.46 -9.47 -26.30
C VAL A 292 14.17 -8.75 -27.44
N LEU A 293 14.77 -9.51 -28.34
CA LEU A 293 15.51 -8.97 -29.48
C LEU A 293 14.58 -8.69 -30.67
N GLU A 294 14.99 -7.77 -31.55
CA GLU A 294 14.16 -7.35 -32.69
C GLU A 294 13.90 -8.49 -33.69
N ASN A 295 14.88 -9.38 -33.90
CA ASN A 295 14.72 -10.55 -34.75
C ASN A 295 13.66 -11.54 -34.23
N GLU A 296 13.47 -11.65 -32.91
CA GLU A 296 12.41 -12.45 -32.29
C GLU A 296 11.03 -11.86 -32.61
N ARG A 297 10.93 -10.53 -32.73
CA ARG A 297 9.70 -9.80 -33.06
C ARG A 297 9.31 -9.98 -34.52
N ASP A 298 10.26 -9.86 -35.45
CA ASP A 298 10.02 -10.07 -36.89
C ASP A 298 9.53 -11.50 -37.17
N THR A 299 10.19 -12.46 -36.53
CA THR A 299 9.91 -13.89 -36.63
C THR A 299 8.54 -14.25 -36.04
N ALA A 300 8.08 -13.50 -35.05
CA ALA A 300 6.74 -13.59 -34.48
C ALA A 300 5.67 -12.98 -35.41
N LEU A 301 5.95 -11.82 -36.00
CA LEU A 301 5.05 -11.12 -36.92
C LEU A 301 4.77 -11.95 -38.18
N ALA A 302 5.81 -12.58 -38.74
CA ALA A 302 5.69 -13.45 -39.91
C ALA A 302 4.74 -14.64 -39.66
N MET A 303 4.86 -15.32 -38.52
CA MET A 303 3.95 -16.43 -38.17
C MET A 303 2.51 -15.99 -37.91
N LYS A 304 2.30 -14.78 -37.37
CA LYS A 304 0.95 -14.24 -37.16
C LYS A 304 0.25 -13.97 -38.50
N ARG A 305 1.02 -13.60 -39.53
CA ARG A 305 0.53 -13.45 -40.91
C ARG A 305 0.23 -14.78 -41.57
N GLU A 306 1.07 -15.81 -41.39
CA GLU A 306 0.82 -17.17 -41.92
C GLU A 306 -0.43 -17.84 -41.31
N ARG A 307 -0.80 -17.47 -40.08
CA ARG A 307 -1.99 -18.03 -39.39
C ARG A 307 -3.33 -17.38 -39.75
N LEU A 308 -3.35 -16.37 -40.63
CA LEU A 308 -4.57 -15.76 -41.17
C LEU A 308 -4.80 -16.27 -42.61
N PRO A 309 -5.50 -17.39 -42.84
CA PRO A 309 -5.82 -17.81 -44.21
C PRO A 309 -7.04 -17.04 -44.72
N GLY A 310 -6.80 -16.20 -45.72
CA GLY A 310 -7.77 -16.02 -46.78
C GLY A 310 -7.70 -17.24 -47.69
N GLU A 311 -8.63 -18.17 -47.53
CA GLU A 311 -8.93 -19.21 -48.53
C GLU A 311 -10.45 -19.32 -48.67
N THR A 312 -11.00 -18.57 -49.62
CA THR A 312 -12.24 -18.96 -50.29
C THR A 312 -11.89 -20.05 -51.31
N PRO A 313 -12.59 -21.20 -51.33
CA PRO A 313 -12.33 -22.23 -52.35
C PRO A 313 -12.81 -21.70 -53.71
N THR A 314 -11.92 -21.69 -54.70
CA THR A 314 -12.29 -21.47 -56.10
C THR A 314 -12.83 -22.78 -56.66
N PRO A 315 -14.00 -22.81 -57.31
CA PRO A 315 -14.56 -24.06 -57.82
C PRO A 315 -13.95 -24.39 -59.19
N ALA A 316 -13.54 -25.64 -59.36
CA ALA A 316 -13.42 -26.31 -60.65
C ALA A 316 -13.78 -27.79 -60.46
#